data_AF-A0A2Z7D5G9-F1
#
_entry.id   AF-A0A2Z7D5G9-F1
#
_cell.length_a   1.000
_cell.length_b   1.000
_cell.length_c   1.000
_cell.angle_alpha   90.00
_cell.angle_beta   90.00
_cell.angle_gamma   90.00
#
_symmetry.space_group_name_H-M   'P 1'
#
loop_
_entity.id
_entity.type
_entity.pdbx_description
1 polymer ?
#
loop_
_entity_poly.entity_id
_entity_poly.type
_entity_poly.pdbx_seq_one_letter_code
_entity_poly.pdbx_strand_id
1 'polypeptide(L)'
;MLFYLTTLNLARFLTEEVPTLKEGEQNAESVSAVEAWNHSDFLCRNYVLNGLTDALYNVFCEKKTAKELWESLDRKYKTDDSGAKKFLVGRFLDFKMLDSKPVISQVQELQLILQDIHAEGMTLSESFQVAVIIEKLPPAWK
;
A
#
# COMPACT_ATOMS: atom_id res chain seq x y z
N MET A 1 -11.49 2.09 -9.66
CA MET A 1 -12.49 2.53 -8.65
C MET A 1 -12.27 3.98 -8.22
N LEU A 2 -11.07 4.35 -7.74
CA LEU A 2 -10.78 5.72 -7.25
C LEU A 2 -11.12 6.82 -8.27
N PHE A 3 -10.65 6.69 -9.53
CA PHE A 3 -10.95 7.64 -10.60
C PHE A 3 -12.46 7.88 -10.79
N TYR A 4 -13.26 6.81 -10.78
CA TYR A 4 -14.72 6.90 -10.92
C TYR A 4 -15.36 7.65 -9.74
N LEU A 5 -14.95 7.35 -8.51
CA LEU A 5 -15.43 8.06 -7.32
C LEU A 5 -15.02 9.53 -7.30
N THR A 6 -13.84 9.86 -7.85
CA THR A 6 -13.41 11.24 -8.04
C THR A 6 -14.32 11.98 -9.01
N THR A 7 -14.72 11.37 -10.14
CA THR A 7 -15.67 12.01 -11.07
C THR A 7 -17.05 12.26 -10.47
N LEU A 8 -17.42 11.51 -9.44
CA LEU A 8 -18.67 11.67 -8.69
C LEU A 8 -18.54 12.58 -7.47
N ASN A 9 -17.36 13.14 -7.20
CA ASN A 9 -17.05 13.92 -6.01
C ASN A 9 -17.25 13.14 -4.68
N LEU A 10 -17.02 11.82 -4.72
CA LEU A 10 -17.19 10.90 -3.58
C LEU A 10 -15.86 10.37 -3.03
N ALA A 11 -14.73 10.64 -3.68
CA ALA A 11 -13.45 10.08 -3.28
C ALA A 11 -13.04 10.43 -1.83
N ARG A 12 -13.41 11.62 -1.35
CA ARG A 12 -13.07 12.09 0.01
C ARG A 12 -13.63 11.22 1.14
N PHE A 13 -14.78 10.58 0.91
CA PHE A 13 -15.45 9.74 1.91
C PHE A 13 -14.73 8.40 2.16
N LEU A 14 -13.74 8.07 1.33
CA LEU A 14 -12.86 6.91 1.57
C LEU A 14 -11.81 7.17 2.66
N THR A 15 -11.56 8.43 3.01
CA THR A 15 -10.43 8.84 3.85
C THR A 15 -10.81 9.76 5.01
N GLU A 16 -11.77 10.67 4.78
CA GLU A 16 -12.20 11.65 5.77
C GLU A 16 -13.03 11.00 6.89
N GLU A 17 -12.98 11.60 8.08
CA GLU A 17 -13.78 11.17 9.23
C GLU A 17 -15.20 11.73 9.17
N VAL A 18 -16.13 11.05 9.82
CA VAL A 18 -17.51 11.54 9.98
C VAL A 18 -17.48 12.88 10.73
N PRO A 19 -18.15 13.94 10.22
CA PRO A 19 -18.25 15.22 10.91
C PRO A 19 -18.79 15.04 12.32
N THR A 20 -18.06 15.53 13.32
CA THR A 20 -18.51 15.52 14.71
C THR A 20 -19.35 16.76 14.99
N LEU A 21 -20.58 16.55 15.47
CA LEU A 21 -21.36 17.64 16.05
C LEU A 21 -20.74 18.02 17.39
N LYS A 22 -20.34 19.27 17.57
CA LYS A 22 -19.90 19.77 18.88
C LYS A 22 -21.11 19.91 19.81
N GLU A 23 -20.96 19.52 21.07
CA GLU A 23 -21.99 19.73 22.10
C GLU A 23 -22.30 21.23 22.21
N GLY A 24 -23.52 21.63 21.84
CA GLY A 24 -23.99 23.02 21.86
C GLY A 24 -24.28 23.65 20.50
N GLU A 25 -23.83 23.06 19.38
CA GLU A 25 -24.10 23.55 18.01
C GLU A 25 -25.14 22.68 17.29
N GLN A 26 -26.36 22.60 17.85
CA GLN A 26 -27.53 22.00 17.18
C GLN A 26 -28.32 23.07 16.42
N ASN A 27 -27.66 23.84 15.55
CA ASN A 27 -28.39 24.69 14.61
C ASN A 27 -28.85 23.85 13.41
N ALA A 28 -29.90 24.27 12.70
CA ALA A 28 -30.46 23.49 11.58
C ALA A 28 -29.42 23.20 10.47
N GLU A 29 -28.42 24.07 10.33
CA GLU A 29 -27.34 23.94 9.35
C GLU A 29 -26.38 22.78 9.68
N SER A 30 -26.01 22.59 10.96
CA SER A 30 -25.12 21.50 11.35
C SER A 30 -25.78 20.13 11.19
N VAL A 31 -27.08 20.02 11.51
CA VAL A 31 -27.87 18.81 11.29
C VAL A 31 -27.96 18.49 9.79
N SER A 32 -28.29 19.49 8.97
CA SER A 32 -28.37 19.32 7.52
C SER A 32 -27.03 18.90 6.90
N ALA A 33 -25.91 19.45 7.38
CA ALA A 33 -24.58 19.06 6.92
C ALA A 33 -24.24 17.59 7.25
N VAL A 34 -24.62 17.10 8.43
CA VAL A 34 -24.43 15.69 8.83
C VAL A 34 -25.32 14.75 8.02
N GLU A 35 -26.56 15.13 7.76
CA GLU A 35 -27.46 14.35 6.89
C GLU A 35 -26.92 14.25 5.46
N ALA A 36 -26.46 15.37 4.89
CA ALA A 36 -25.83 15.40 3.58
C ALA A 36 -24.56 14.55 3.52
N TRP A 37 -23.76 14.56 4.59
CA TRP A 37 -22.61 13.68 4.74
C TRP A 37 -23.02 12.22 4.72
N ASN A 38 -23.96 11.81 5.57
CA ASN A 38 -24.43 10.43 5.69
C ASN A 38 -24.99 9.90 4.37
N HIS A 39 -25.73 10.74 3.63
CA HIS A 39 -26.23 10.38 2.31
C HIS A 39 -25.08 10.13 1.32
N SER A 40 -24.06 11.01 1.32
CA SER A 40 -22.91 10.89 0.42
C SER A 40 -22.02 9.70 0.77
N ASP A 41 -21.79 9.44 2.06
CA ASP A 41 -21.07 8.25 2.54
C ASP A 41 -21.81 6.97 2.14
N PHE A 42 -23.14 6.94 2.30
CA PHE A 42 -23.97 5.83 1.84
C PHE A 42 -23.80 5.58 0.34
N LEU A 43 -23.87 6.62 -0.50
CA LEU A 43 -23.67 6.48 -1.94
C LEU A 43 -22.27 5.95 -2.27
N CYS A 44 -21.22 6.55 -1.68
CA CYS A 44 -19.85 6.12 -1.88
C CYS A 44 -19.65 4.64 -1.53
N ARG A 45 -20.17 4.21 -0.37
CA ARG A 45 -20.12 2.83 0.09
C ARG A 45 -20.80 1.87 -0.91
N ASN A 46 -21.99 2.21 -1.37
CA ASN A 46 -22.72 1.38 -2.34
C ASN A 46 -22.01 1.29 -3.69
N TYR A 47 -21.40 2.38 -4.17
CA TYR A 47 -20.62 2.31 -5.42
C TYR A 47 -19.41 1.39 -5.29
N VAL A 48 -18.73 1.40 -4.14
CA VAL A 48 -17.61 0.47 -3.89
C VAL A 48 -18.14 -0.98 -3.84
N LEU A 49 -19.21 -1.23 -3.10
CA LEU A 49 -19.82 -2.56 -2.98
C LEU A 49 -20.31 -3.11 -4.33
N ASN A 50 -20.90 -2.27 -5.18
CA ASN A 50 -21.34 -2.65 -6.52
C ASN A 50 -20.18 -3.04 -7.46
N GLY A 51 -18.94 -2.63 -7.13
CA GLY A 51 -17.74 -3.07 -7.84
C GLY A 51 -17.22 -4.44 -7.42
N LEU A 52 -17.79 -5.05 -6.37
CA LEU A 52 -17.36 -6.33 -5.82
C LEU A 52 -18.14 -7.50 -6.44
N THR A 53 -17.52 -8.68 -6.46
CA THR A 53 -18.23 -9.93 -6.74
C THR A 53 -19.10 -10.32 -5.55
N ASP A 54 -20.14 -11.13 -5.76
CA ASP A 54 -21.07 -11.58 -4.70
C ASP A 54 -20.37 -12.14 -3.46
N ALA A 55 -19.33 -12.97 -3.68
CA ALA A 55 -18.53 -13.54 -2.61
C ALA A 55 -17.83 -12.47 -1.75
N LEU A 56 -17.34 -11.40 -2.36
CA LEU A 56 -16.70 -10.29 -1.65
C LEU A 56 -17.73 -9.35 -1.04
N TYR A 57 -18.83 -9.08 -1.75
CA TYR A 57 -19.94 -8.30 -1.23
C TYR A 57 -20.42 -8.85 0.12
N ASN A 58 -20.67 -10.16 0.21
CA ASN A 58 -21.15 -10.79 1.43
C ASN A 58 -20.17 -10.66 2.62
N VAL A 59 -18.88 -10.51 2.36
CA VAL A 59 -17.86 -10.32 3.40
C VAL A 59 -17.76 -8.86 3.84
N PHE A 60 -18.00 -7.93 2.92
CA PHE A 60 -17.70 -6.51 3.11
C PHE A 60 -18.95 -5.63 3.31
N CYS A 61 -20.17 -6.14 3.08
CA CYS A 61 -21.41 -5.37 3.18
C CYS A 61 -21.75 -4.90 4.61
N GLU A 62 -21.20 -5.56 5.63
CA GLU A 62 -21.40 -5.21 7.05
C GLU A 62 -20.67 -3.91 7.46
N LYS A 63 -19.75 -3.42 6.62
CA LYS A 63 -18.98 -2.20 6.88
C LYS A 63 -19.89 -0.99 6.89
N LYS A 64 -19.79 -0.17 7.95
CA LYS A 64 -20.79 0.88 8.21
C LYS A 64 -20.56 2.11 7.36
N THR A 65 -19.31 2.47 7.11
CA THR A 65 -18.92 3.66 6.35
C THR A 65 -18.14 3.30 5.10
N ALA A 66 -18.10 4.22 4.12
CA ALA A 66 -17.26 4.04 2.93
C ALA A 66 -15.79 3.92 3.30
N LYS A 67 -15.34 4.67 4.31
CA LYS A 67 -13.99 4.60 4.87
C LYS A 67 -13.66 3.22 5.45
N GLU A 68 -14.48 2.70 6.36
CA GLU A 68 -14.22 1.40 7.00
C GLU A 68 -14.17 0.26 5.96
N LEU A 69 -15.05 0.34 4.95
CA LEU A 69 -15.05 -0.55 3.80
C LEU A 69 -13.74 -0.45 3.02
N TRP A 70 -13.34 0.77 2.66
CA TRP A 70 -12.13 1.03 1.89
C TRP A 70 -10.87 0.57 2.62
N GLU A 71 -10.73 0.87 3.91
CA GLU A 71 -9.60 0.43 4.73
C GLU A 71 -9.52 -1.09 4.85
N SER A 72 -10.68 -1.75 4.94
CA SER A 72 -10.73 -3.22 5.01
C SER A 72 -10.35 -3.86 3.68
N LEU A 73 -10.77 -3.26 2.56
CA LEU A 73 -10.35 -3.67 1.21
C LEU A 73 -8.86 -3.40 0.99
N ASP A 74 -8.37 -2.22 1.37
CA ASP A 74 -6.95 -1.86 1.30
C ASP A 74 -6.14 -2.87 2.12
N ARG A 75 -6.47 -3.11 3.39
CA ARG A 75 -5.75 -4.11 4.20
C ARG A 75 -5.74 -5.53 3.61
N LYS A 76 -6.82 -5.95 2.92
CA LYS A 76 -6.91 -7.29 2.33
C LYS A 76 -6.14 -7.42 1.01
N TYR A 77 -6.16 -6.37 0.18
CA TYR A 77 -5.71 -6.42 -1.21
C TYR A 77 -4.52 -5.54 -1.54
N LYS A 78 -4.15 -4.63 -0.64
CA LYS A 78 -2.79 -4.13 -0.59
C LYS A 78 -1.97 -5.40 -0.43
N THR A 79 -1.33 -5.78 -1.55
CA THR A 79 -0.30 -6.80 -1.53
C THR A 79 0.65 -6.23 -0.52
N ASP A 80 0.65 -6.85 0.66
CA ASP A 80 1.49 -6.43 1.74
C ASP A 80 2.84 -6.20 1.10
N ASP A 81 3.41 -5.04 1.38
CA ASP A 81 4.74 -4.67 0.94
C ASP A 81 5.71 -5.84 1.16
N SER A 82 5.40 -6.75 2.11
CA SER A 82 6.01 -8.08 2.23
C SER A 82 6.18 -8.90 0.94
N GLY A 83 5.32 -8.82 -0.08
CA GLY A 83 5.50 -9.52 -1.36
C GLY A 83 6.65 -8.93 -2.18
N ALA A 84 6.65 -7.61 -2.36
CA ALA A 84 7.72 -6.87 -3.04
C ALA A 84 9.02 -6.93 -2.22
N LYS A 85 8.95 -6.68 -0.91
CA LYS A 85 10.06 -6.83 0.04
C LYS A 85 10.64 -8.24 0.03
N LYS A 86 9.81 -9.29 0.08
CA LYS A 86 10.28 -10.69 0.02
C LYS A 86 10.93 -11.00 -1.31
N PHE A 87 10.40 -10.48 -2.42
CA PHE A 87 11.02 -10.63 -3.73
C PHE A 87 12.40 -9.94 -3.79
N LEU A 88 12.50 -8.70 -3.31
CA LEU A 88 13.75 -7.95 -3.26
C LEU A 88 14.80 -8.58 -2.34
N VAL A 89 14.39 -9.03 -1.15
CA VAL A 89 15.25 -9.77 -0.23
C VAL A 89 15.72 -11.08 -0.87
N GLY A 90 14.83 -11.83 -1.53
CA GLY A 90 15.20 -13.03 -2.28
C GLY A 90 16.22 -12.73 -3.39
N ARG A 91 15.94 -11.73 -4.23
CA ARG A 91 16.84 -11.29 -5.31
C ARG A 91 18.21 -10.86 -4.78
N PHE A 92 18.27 -10.18 -3.64
CA PHE A 92 19.53 -9.81 -2.98
C PHE A 92 20.28 -11.02 -2.41
N LEU A 93 19.59 -11.93 -1.72
CA LEU A 93 20.18 -13.13 -1.14
C LEU A 93 20.61 -14.16 -2.19
N ASP A 94 19.97 -14.20 -3.35
CA ASP A 94 20.28 -15.14 -4.43
C ASP A 94 21.34 -14.61 -5.40
N PHE A 95 21.55 -13.28 -5.45
CA PHE A 95 22.57 -12.66 -6.28
C PHE A 95 23.96 -13.26 -5.98
N LYS A 96 24.74 -13.59 -7.02
CA LYS A 96 26.12 -14.07 -6.90
C LYS A 96 26.92 -13.51 -8.06
N MET A 97 28.15 -13.08 -7.81
CA MET A 97 29.04 -12.68 -8.90
C MET A 97 29.60 -13.91 -9.60
N LEU A 98 29.72 -13.80 -10.91
CA LEU A 98 30.26 -14.82 -11.80
C LEU A 98 31.60 -14.35 -12.36
N ASP A 99 32.59 -15.24 -12.41
CA ASP A 99 33.90 -14.97 -13.01
C ASP A 99 33.81 -14.60 -14.50
N SER A 100 32.75 -15.05 -15.19
CA SER A 100 32.53 -14.81 -16.61
C SER A 100 32.04 -13.41 -16.95
N LYS A 101 31.71 -12.58 -15.95
CA LYS A 101 31.14 -11.24 -16.13
C LYS A 101 32.08 -10.17 -15.54
N PRO A 102 32.15 -8.97 -16.15
CA PRO A 102 32.90 -7.86 -15.57
C PRO A 102 32.40 -7.51 -14.16
N VAL A 103 33.31 -7.43 -13.19
CA VAL A 103 32.99 -7.11 -11.78
C VAL A 103 32.19 -5.81 -11.68
N ILE A 104 32.56 -4.78 -12.46
CA ILE A 104 31.88 -3.48 -12.42
C ILE A 104 30.39 -3.56 -12.80
N SER A 105 30.03 -4.37 -13.79
CA SER A 105 28.64 -4.55 -14.22
C SER A 105 27.82 -5.25 -13.14
N GLN A 106 28.43 -6.19 -12.44
CA GLN A 106 27.78 -6.95 -11.37
C GLN A 106 27.62 -6.11 -10.10
N VAL A 107 28.57 -5.22 -9.81
CA VAL A 107 28.45 -4.22 -8.73
C VAL A 107 27.30 -3.26 -8.99
N GLN A 108 27.15 -2.79 -10.23
CA GLN A 108 26.02 -1.93 -10.62
C GLN A 108 24.67 -2.65 -10.45
N GLU A 109 24.58 -3.93 -10.84
CA GLU A 109 23.37 -4.74 -10.64
C GLU A 109 23.03 -4.86 -9.13
N LEU A 110 24.03 -5.09 -8.29
CA LEU A 110 23.84 -5.14 -6.84
C LEU A 110 23.44 -3.79 -6.24
N GLN A 111 23.99 -2.69 -6.74
CA GLN A 111 23.59 -1.34 -6.33
C GLN A 111 22.13 -1.04 -6.66
N LEU A 112 21.64 -1.47 -7.84
CA LEU A 112 20.24 -1.35 -8.20
C LEU A 112 19.35 -2.14 -7.24
N ILE A 113 19.75 -3.37 -6.87
CA ILE A 113 19.00 -4.17 -5.88
C ILE A 113 18.92 -3.43 -4.53
N LEU A 114 20.03 -2.85 -4.06
CA LEU A 114 20.06 -2.10 -2.81
C LEU A 114 19.20 -0.83 -2.87
N GLN A 115 19.20 -0.11 -3.99
CA GLN A 115 18.33 1.04 -4.21
C GLN A 115 16.86 0.66 -4.16
N ASP A 116 16.47 -0.44 -4.83
CA ASP A 116 15.11 -0.96 -4.78
C ASP A 116 14.69 -1.30 -3.35
N ILE A 117 15.58 -1.93 -2.57
CA ILE A 117 15.35 -2.27 -1.15
C ILE A 117 15.10 -1.01 -0.31
N HIS A 118 15.90 0.04 -0.52
CA HIS A 118 15.76 1.30 0.20
C HIS A 118 14.49 2.05 -0.22
N ALA A 119 14.07 1.97 -1.48
CA ALA A 119 12.84 2.57 -1.98
C ALA A 119 11.59 1.96 -1.34
N GLU A 120 11.61 0.65 -1.05
CA GLU A 120 10.56 -0.05 -0.27
C GLU A 120 10.68 0.17 1.25
N GLY A 121 11.52 1.12 1.69
CA GLY A 121 11.67 1.49 3.10
C GLY A 121 12.36 0.43 3.97
N MET A 122 13.05 -0.54 3.38
CA MET A 122 13.89 -1.48 4.12
C MET A 122 15.28 -0.90 4.35
N THR A 123 15.81 -1.06 5.56
CA THR A 123 17.17 -0.61 5.93
C THR A 123 18.08 -1.80 6.20
N LEU A 124 19.24 -1.84 5.55
CA LEU A 124 20.30 -2.81 5.81
C LEU A 124 21.48 -2.12 6.49
N SER A 125 22.03 -2.71 7.56
CA SER A 125 23.24 -2.15 8.19
C SER A 125 24.42 -2.20 7.22
N GLU A 126 25.29 -1.19 7.25
CA GLU A 126 26.50 -1.18 6.42
C GLU A 126 27.37 -2.41 6.63
N SER A 127 27.51 -2.85 7.89
CA SER A 127 28.25 -4.07 8.23
C SER A 127 27.69 -5.32 7.55
N PHE A 128 26.36 -5.43 7.45
CA PHE A 128 25.71 -6.54 6.76
C PHE A 128 25.90 -6.44 5.25
N GLN A 129 25.77 -5.24 4.67
CA GLN A 129 25.99 -5.03 3.24
C GLN A 129 27.42 -5.43 2.83
N VAL A 130 28.43 -5.01 3.60
CA VAL A 130 29.83 -5.36 3.35
C VAL A 130 30.05 -6.87 3.44
N ALA A 131 29.54 -7.52 4.49
CA ALA A 131 29.67 -8.97 4.67
C ALA A 131 29.03 -9.75 3.49
N VAL A 132 27.84 -9.32 3.04
CA VAL A 132 27.17 -9.96 1.91
C VAL A 132 27.94 -9.75 0.62
N ILE A 133 28.46 -8.54 0.34
CA ILE A 133 29.27 -8.27 -0.86
C ILE A 133 30.49 -9.20 -0.91
N ILE A 134 31.20 -9.38 0.20
CA ILE A 134 32.35 -10.29 0.30
C ILE A 134 31.91 -11.73 -0.01
N GLU A 135 30.79 -12.18 0.55
CA GLU A 135 30.26 -13.52 0.27
C GLU A 135 29.83 -13.72 -1.19
N LYS A 136 29.41 -12.64 -1.87
CA LYS A 136 29.00 -12.65 -3.28
C LYS A 136 30.17 -12.65 -4.26
N LEU A 137 31.40 -12.39 -3.82
CA LEU A 137 32.57 -12.33 -4.69
C LEU A 137 32.76 -13.66 -5.47
N PRO A 138 33.24 -13.58 -6.71
CA PRO A 138 33.55 -14.79 -7.47
C PRO A 138 34.60 -15.64 -6.75
N PRO A 139 34.60 -16.98 -6.93
CA PRO A 139 35.60 -17.87 -6.32
C PRO A 139 37.05 -17.43 -6.55
N ALA A 140 37.37 -16.83 -7.70
CA ALA A 140 38.72 -16.35 -7.99
C ALA A 140 39.17 -15.13 -7.14
N TRP A 141 38.25 -14.52 -6.39
CA TRP A 141 38.45 -13.32 -5.57
C TRP A 141 38.19 -13.56 -4.07
N LYS A 142 37.86 -14.79 -3.69
CA LYS A 142 37.80 -15.21 -2.29
C LYS A 142 39.19 -15.62 -1.80
#